data_AF-A0A0W1GEB0-F1
#
_entry.id   AF-A0A0W1GEB0-F1
#
_cell.length_a   1.000
_cell.length_b   1.000
_cell.length_c   1.000
_cell.angle_alpha   90.00
_cell.angle_beta   90.00
_cell.angle_gamma   90.00
#
_symmetry.space_group_name_H-M   'P 1'
#
loop_
_entity.id
_entity.type
_entity.pdbx_description
1 polymer ?
#
loop_
_entity_poly.entity_id
_entity_poly.type
_entity_poly.pdbx_seq_one_letter_code
_entity_poly.pdbx_strand_id
1 'polypeptide(L)'
;MYFMLLDIVMILLNILWWIIIVQAVMSWLIAFNVINTHNDFVGQLWHVLDRITEPLYRPFRRIMPDFGGLDLTPMLVLILLIIMQQAVMPYLYRLGMSAGIA
;
A
#
# COMPACT_ATOMS: atom_id res chain seq x y z
N MET A 1 21.15 10.54 13.76
CA MET A 1 20.98 10.23 12.30
C MET A 1 20.00 9.08 12.06
N TYR A 2 20.10 8.00 12.85
CA TYR A 2 19.23 6.81 12.76
C TYR A 2 17.73 7.13 12.77
N PHE A 3 17.28 7.96 13.71
CA PHE A 3 15.86 8.32 13.84
C PHE A 3 15.29 9.02 12.61
N MET A 4 16.06 9.92 11.99
CA MET A 4 15.66 10.61 10.76
C MET A 4 15.43 9.63 9.60
N LEU A 5 16.25 8.58 9.50
CA LEU A 5 16.04 7.54 8.48
C LEU A 5 14.76 6.75 8.74
N LEU A 6 14.46 6.43 10.00
CA LEU A 6 13.19 5.79 10.35
C LEU A 6 11.99 6.69 10.05
N ASP A 7 12.10 8.00 10.29
CA ASP A 7 11.04 8.97 9.99
C ASP A 7 10.76 9.04 8.48
N ILE A 8 11.82 9.05 7.66
CA ILE A 8 11.70 9.00 6.19
C ILE A 8 10.99 7.70 5.78
N VAL A 9 11.36 6.56 6.35
CA VAL A 9 10.68 5.29 6.06
C VAL A 9 9.21 5.35 6.47
N MET A 10 8.88 5.91 7.63
CA MET A 10 7.50 6.07 8.08
C MET A 10 6.69 6.95 7.12
N ILE A 11 7.27 8.03 6.60
CA ILE A 11 6.63 8.88 5.59
C ILE A 11 6.35 8.10 4.30
N LEU A 12 7.33 7.34 3.81
CA LEU A 12 7.17 6.51 2.61
C LEU A 12 6.08 5.45 2.79
N LEU A 13 6.03 4.79 3.96
CA LEU A 13 4.99 3.82 4.30
C LEU A 13 3.59 4.46 4.33
N ASN A 14 3.48 5.70 4.83
CA ASN A 14 2.21 6.44 4.83
C ASN A 14 1.76 6.82 3.41
N ILE A 15 2.70 7.26 2.56
CA ILE A 15 2.41 7.55 1.15
C ILE A 15 1.91 6.29 0.43
N LEU A 16 2.59 5.16 0.62
CA LEU A 16 2.17 3.87 0.05
C LEU A 16 0.78 3.46 0.55
N TRP A 17 0.48 3.66 1.84
CA TRP A 17 -0.84 3.38 2.40
C TRP A 17 -1.95 4.14 1.67
N TRP A 18 -1.78 5.44 1.46
CA TRP A 18 -2.75 6.26 0.72
C TRP A 18 -2.89 5.86 -0.75
N ILE A 19 -1.78 5.56 -1.44
CA ILE A 19 -1.80 5.09 -2.84
C ILE A 19 -2.63 3.81 -2.95
N ILE A 20 -2.40 2.87 -2.04
CA ILE A 20 -3.11 1.59 -2.02
C ILE A 20 -4.59 1.78 -1.71
N ILE A 21 -4.95 2.66 -0.76
CA ILE A 21 -6.34 3.00 -0.48
C ILE A 21 -7.02 3.57 -1.72
N VAL A 22 -6.40 4.55 -2.40
CA VAL A 22 -6.95 5.13 -3.63
C VAL A 22 -7.16 4.07 -4.70
N GLN A 23 -6.18 3.17 -4.88
CA GLN A 23 -6.28 2.11 -5.87
C GLN A 23 -7.34 1.05 -5.49
N ALA A 24 -7.50 0.71 -4.21
CA ALA A 24 -8.56 -0.17 -3.72
C ALA A 24 -9.95 0.42 -3.98
N VAL A 25 -10.13 1.71 -3.66
CA VAL A 25 -11.38 2.43 -3.90
C VAL A 25 -11.66 2.51 -5.41
N MET A 26 -10.67 2.87 -6.23
CA MET A 26 -10.79 2.87 -7.70
C MET A 26 -11.19 1.49 -8.22
N SER A 27 -10.57 0.41 -7.72
CA SER A 27 -10.90 -0.96 -8.11
C SER A 27 -12.37 -1.29 -7.84
N TRP A 28 -12.90 -0.93 -6.67
CA TRP A 28 -14.32 -1.10 -6.37
C TRP A 28 -15.22 -0.24 -7.23
N LEU A 29 -14.88 1.04 -7.43
CA LEU A 29 -15.67 1.92 -8.29
C LEU A 29 -15.76 1.40 -9.73
N ILE A 30 -14.69 0.81 -10.26
CA ILE A 30 -14.68 0.18 -11.59
C ILE A 30 -15.49 -1.13 -11.57
N ALA A 31 -15.27 -1.99 -10.58
CA ALA A 31 -15.96 -3.29 -10.46
C ALA A 31 -17.49 -3.14 -10.35
N PHE A 32 -17.95 -2.11 -9.64
CA PHE A 32 -19.38 -1.79 -9.51
C PHE A 32 -19.93 -0.91 -10.64
N ASN A 33 -19.16 -0.69 -11.72
CA ASN A 33 -19.53 0.18 -12.86
C ASN A 33 -19.93 1.61 -12.45
N VAL A 34 -19.41 2.11 -11.33
CA VAL A 34 -19.64 3.49 -10.87
C VAL A 34 -18.82 4.47 -11.71
N ILE A 35 -17.59 4.08 -12.08
CA ILE A 35 -16.72 4.85 -12.97
C ILE A 35 -16.28 3.98 -14.15
N ASN A 36 -16.12 4.62 -15.30
CA ASN A 36 -15.69 3.95 -16.52
C ASN A 36 -14.24 4.33 -16.86
N THR A 37 -13.39 3.31 -17.06
CA THR A 37 -12.00 3.47 -17.48
C THR A 37 -11.83 3.96 -18.91
N HIS A 38 -12.91 4.04 -19.70
CA HIS A 38 -12.90 4.64 -21.05
C HIS A 38 -12.63 6.15 -21.05
N ASN A 39 -12.76 6.83 -19.91
CA ASN A 39 -12.32 8.21 -19.78
C ASN A 39 -10.78 8.25 -19.69
N ASP A 40 -10.12 8.97 -20.59
CA ASP A 40 -8.65 9.09 -20.67
C ASP A 40 -8.01 9.41 -19.31
N PHE A 41 -8.63 10.27 -18.50
CA PHE A 41 -8.12 10.63 -17.19
C PHE A 41 -8.16 9.45 -16.20
N VAL A 42 -9.30 8.75 -16.13
CA VAL A 42 -9.51 7.63 -15.20
C VAL A 42 -8.63 6.44 -15.60
N GLY A 43 -8.54 6.15 -16.90
CA GLY A 43 -7.68 5.11 -17.45
C GLY A 43 -6.20 5.37 -17.15
N GLN A 44 -5.72 6.60 -17.39
CA GLN A 44 -4.33 6.97 -17.07
C GLN A 44 -4.03 6.86 -15.58
N LEU A 45 -4.91 7.38 -14.71
CA LEU A 45 -4.74 7.28 -13.27
C LEU A 45 -4.70 5.81 -12.82
N TRP A 46 -5.60 4.98 -13.34
CA TRP A 46 -5.63 3.54 -13.07
C TRP A 46 -4.31 2.87 -13.48
N HIS A 47 -3.81 3.13 -14.69
CA HIS A 47 -2.55 2.56 -15.16
C HIS A 47 -1.33 2.99 -14.34
N VAL A 48 -1.28 4.25 -13.89
CA VAL A 48 -0.19 4.75 -13.04
C VAL A 48 -0.24 4.06 -11.67
N LEU A 49 -1.42 3.98 -11.06
CA LEU A 49 -1.60 3.31 -9.77
C LEU A 49 -1.22 1.83 -9.87
N ASP A 50 -1.70 1.13 -10.89
CA ASP A 50 -1.44 -0.30 -11.06
C ASP A 50 0.06 -0.56 -11.30
N ARG A 51 0.77 0.29 -12.06
CA ARG A 51 2.24 0.18 -12.20
C ARG A 51 2.99 0.36 -10.88
N ILE A 52 2.53 1.27 -10.02
CA ILE A 52 3.17 1.54 -8.73
C ILE A 52 2.91 0.39 -7.75
N THR A 53 1.69 -0.16 -7.74
CA THR A 53 1.28 -1.21 -6.80
C THR A 53 1.63 -2.62 -7.28
N GLU A 54 1.77 -2.87 -8.59
CA GLU A 54 2.09 -4.17 -9.17
C GLU A 54 3.29 -4.87 -8.52
N PRO A 55 4.48 -4.26 -8.31
CA PRO A 55 5.60 -4.94 -7.67
C PRO A 55 5.30 -5.36 -6.23
N LEU A 56 4.48 -4.58 -5.51
CA LEU A 56 4.02 -4.92 -4.17
C LEU A 56 2.98 -6.04 -4.21
N TYR A 57 2.08 -6.03 -5.20
CA TYR A 57 0.91 -6.91 -5.25
C TYR A 57 1.19 -8.27 -5.89
N ARG A 58 2.13 -8.33 -6.84
CA ARG A 58 2.52 -9.54 -7.56
C ARG A 58 2.79 -10.76 -6.67
N PRO A 59 3.53 -10.66 -5.55
CA PRO A 59 3.71 -11.81 -4.66
C PRO A 59 2.41 -12.25 -3.98
N PHE A 60 1.54 -11.31 -3.61
CA PHE A 60 0.29 -11.60 -2.90
C PHE A 60 -0.81 -12.14 -3.82
N ARG A 61 -0.89 -11.63 -5.06
CA ARG A 61 -1.82 -12.14 -6.09
C ARG A 61 -1.60 -13.62 -6.41
N ARG A 62 -0.39 -14.16 -6.21
CA ARG A 62 -0.10 -15.59 -6.40
C ARG A 62 -0.69 -16.49 -5.31
N ILE A 63 -0.99 -15.92 -4.15
CA ILE A 63 -1.46 -16.64 -2.97
C ILE A 63 -2.98 -16.45 -2.80
N MET A 64 -3.54 -15.37 -3.34
CA MET A 64 -4.95 -15.06 -3.19
C MET A 64 -5.85 -15.89 -4.12
N PRO A 65 -6.96 -16.43 -3.60
CA PRO A 65 -8.01 -17.02 -4.43
C PRO A 65 -8.67 -15.97 -5.34
N ASP A 66 -9.17 -16.40 -6.51
CA ASP A 66 -9.93 -15.53 -7.40
C ASP A 66 -11.33 -15.25 -6.81
N PHE A 67 -11.54 -14.04 -6.28
CA PHE A 67 -12.82 -13.61 -5.69
C PHE A 67 -13.82 -13.07 -6.72
N GLY A 68 -13.87 -13.63 -7.93
CA GLY A 68 -14.92 -13.32 -8.89
C GLY A 68 -14.99 -11.85 -9.34
N GLY A 69 -13.83 -11.21 -9.57
CA GLY A 69 -13.73 -9.84 -10.10
C GLY A 69 -13.43 -8.76 -9.05
N LEU A 70 -13.39 -9.12 -7.77
CA LEU A 70 -13.10 -8.20 -6.67
C LEU A 70 -11.67 -8.47 -6.15
N ASP A 71 -10.73 -7.57 -6.43
CA ASP A 71 -9.33 -7.74 -5.99
C ASP A 71 -9.21 -7.42 -4.49
N LEU A 72 -9.03 -8.46 -3.67
CA LEU A 72 -8.78 -8.33 -2.22
C LEU A 72 -7.30 -8.10 -1.90
N THR A 73 -6.43 -8.09 -2.90
CA THR A 73 -4.99 -7.84 -2.72
C THR A 73 -4.67 -6.54 -1.99
N PRO A 74 -5.31 -5.40 -2.33
CA PRO A 74 -5.07 -4.15 -1.62
C PRO A 74 -5.30 -4.29 -0.10
N MET A 75 -6.33 -5.03 0.32
CA MET A 75 -6.64 -5.21 1.74
C MET A 75 -5.54 -5.97 2.47
N LEU A 76 -5.05 -7.06 1.86
CA LEU A 76 -3.96 -7.85 2.44
C LEU A 76 -2.67 -7.04 2.55
N VAL A 77 -2.35 -6.24 1.54
CA VAL A 77 -1.17 -5.36 1.56
C VAL A 77 -1.33 -4.24 2.58
N LEU A 78 -2.53 -3.67 2.76
CA LEU A 78 -2.80 -2.69 3.80
C LEU A 78 -2.59 -3.26 5.21
N ILE A 79 -3.04 -4.49 5.45
CA ILE A 79 -2.80 -5.17 6.73
C ILE A 79 -1.30 -5.30 7.00
N LEU A 80 -0.51 -5.71 6.00
CA LEU A 80 0.94 -5.80 6.13
C LEU A 80 1.58 -4.43 6.38
N LEU A 81 1.13 -3.38 5.70
CA LEU A 81 1.60 -2.02 5.94
C LEU A 81 1.26 -1.54 7.35
N ILE A 82 0.06 -1.85 7.87
CA ILE A 82 -0.32 -1.53 9.24
C ILE A 82 0.59 -2.24 10.23
N ILE A 83 0.91 -3.52 10.00
CA ILE A 83 1.86 -4.27 10.84
C ILE A 83 3.24 -3.61 10.80
N MET A 84 3.71 -3.21 9.63
CA MET A 84 5.00 -2.49 9.51
C MET A 84 4.97 -1.18 10.30
N GLN A 85 3.93 -0.35 10.13
CA GLN A 85 3.82 0.95 10.78
C GLN A 85 3.59 0.88 12.29
N GLN A 86 2.78 -0.06 12.78
CA GLN A 86 2.34 -0.09 14.17
C GLN A 86 3.08 -1.11 15.05
N ALA A 87 3.64 -2.17 14.46
CA ALA A 87 4.43 -3.15 15.20
C ALA A 87 5.94 -2.96 14.94
N VAL A 88 6.35 -2.92 13.68
CA VAL A 88 7.78 -2.94 13.31
C VAL A 88 8.44 -1.59 13.59
N MET A 89 7.89 -0.49 13.06
CA MET A 89 8.51 0.83 13.23
C MET A 89 8.69 1.20 14.71
N PRO A 90 7.67 1.12 15.59
CA PRO A 90 7.83 1.52 16.99
C PRO A 90 8.82 0.63 17.74
N TYR A 91 8.91 -0.65 17.38
CA TYR A 91 9.93 -1.55 17.90
C TYR A 91 11.33 -1.10 17.50
N LEU A 92 11.56 -0.72 16.24
CA LEU A 92 12.84 -0.20 15.76
C LEU A 92 13.23 1.12 16.45
N TYR A 93 12.29 2.06 16.61
CA TYR A 93 12.52 3.29 17.39
C TYR A 93 12.95 2.99 18.82
N ARG A 94 12.26 2.06 19.50
CA ARG A 94 12.59 1.64 20.88
C ARG A 94 13.98 1.01 20.96
N LEU A 95 14.35 0.17 20.00
CA LEU A 95 15.67 -0.44 19.96
C LEU A 95 16.77 0.62 19.81
N GLY A 96 16.63 1.55 18.87
CA GLY A 96 17.58 2.65 18.68
C GLY A 96 17.78 3.49 19.94
N MET A 97 16.69 3.82 20.64
CA MET A 97 16.75 4.53 21.93
C MET A 97 17.45 3.70 23.01
N SER A 98 17.15 2.40 23.11
CA SER A 98 17.75 1.51 24.12
C SER A 98 19.24 1.25 23.90
N ALA A 99 19.70 1.30 22.65
CA ALA A 99 21.10 1.08 22.28
C ALA A 99 21.96 2.35 22.42
N GLY A 100 21.39 3.48 22.86
CA GLY A 100 22.10 4.75 22.99
C GLY A 100 22.50 5.39 21.66
N ILE A 101 21.87 4.98 20.56
CA ILE A 101 22.16 5.48 19.21
C ILE A 101 21.32 6.75 19.00
N ALA A 102 21.79 7.89 19.52
CA ALA A 102 21.24 9.21 19.23
C ALA A 102 21.95 9.86 18.02
#